data_AF-A0A6I9Q0Z5-F1
#
_entry.id   AF-A0A6I9Q0Z5-F1
#
_cell.length_a   1.000
_cell.length_b   1.000
_cell.length_c   1.000
_cell.angle_alpha   90.00
_cell.angle_beta   90.00
_cell.angle_gamma   90.00
#
_symmetry.space_group_name_H-M   'P 1'
#
loop_
_entity.id
_entity.type
_entity.pdbx_description
1 polymer ?
#
loop_
_entity_poly.entity_id
_entity_poly.type
_entity_poly.pdbx_seq_one_letter_code
_entity_poly.pdbx_strand_id
1 'polypeptide(L)'
;MQLERDAYVQALARFTLLTASSSITEMKQKNIDTIKTLITVAHTDGNYLGNSWHEILRCISQLELAQLIGTGVKTRYISGVVRDKEAGIKGLPSGTEEFMPLGLGNLVGSQDKRQMAHIQESVGETSSQSVVVAVDRIFTGSTRLDGNAIVDFVRWLCAVSMDELASAHQPRMFSLQKIVEISYYNMNRIRLQWSRIWQVIGDHFNKVGCNPNEDVAIFAVDSLRQLSMKFLEKGELANFRFQKDFLRPFEHIMKKNRSPTIRDMVIRCVAQMVNSQAANIRSGWKNIFSVFHQAASDHDETIVELAFQTTGHIVSEYTCSSLLRAAILAQGI
;
A
#
# COMPACT_ATOMS: atom_id res chain seq x y z
N MET A 1 -2.44 8.52 -33.12
CA MET A 1 -3.17 7.53 -32.31
C MET A 1 -3.06 7.75 -30.78
N GLN A 2 -1.90 8.12 -30.21
CA GLN A 2 -1.82 8.37 -28.75
C GLN A 2 -2.63 9.61 -28.30
N LEU A 3 -2.59 10.70 -29.06
CA LEU A 3 -3.25 11.96 -28.73
C LEU A 3 -4.79 11.83 -28.80
N GLU A 4 -5.28 11.04 -29.76
CA GLU A 4 -6.70 10.75 -29.98
C GLU A 4 -7.25 9.85 -28.87
N ARG A 5 -6.48 8.85 -28.45
CA ARG A 5 -6.80 8.02 -27.27
C ARG A 5 -6.87 8.87 -26.00
N ASP A 6 -5.85 9.67 -25.74
CA ASP A 6 -5.79 10.51 -24.54
C ASP A 6 -6.94 11.53 -24.51
N ALA A 7 -7.26 12.15 -25.66
CA ALA A 7 -8.40 13.05 -25.79
C ALA A 7 -9.75 12.33 -25.57
N TYR A 8 -9.91 11.11 -26.10
CA TYR A 8 -11.13 10.31 -25.89
C TYR A 8 -11.32 9.94 -24.42
N VAL A 9 -10.28 9.42 -23.77
CA VAL A 9 -10.34 9.04 -22.35
C VAL A 9 -10.57 10.27 -21.47
N GLN A 10 -9.90 11.39 -21.77
CA GLN A 10 -10.10 12.63 -21.03
C GLN A 10 -11.51 13.20 -21.22
N ALA A 11 -12.09 13.09 -22.43
CA ALA A 11 -13.48 13.46 -22.67
C ALA A 11 -14.42 12.60 -21.82
N LEU A 12 -14.26 11.26 -21.83
CA LEU A 12 -15.05 10.35 -20.99
C LEU A 12 -14.91 10.69 -19.50
N ALA A 13 -13.68 10.91 -19.02
CA ALA A 13 -13.42 11.25 -17.63
C ALA A 13 -14.05 12.59 -17.20
N ARG A 14 -14.18 13.56 -18.11
CA ARG A 14 -14.92 14.81 -17.85
C ARG A 14 -16.43 14.59 -17.87
N PHE A 15 -16.92 13.74 -18.76
CA PHE A 15 -18.34 13.39 -18.85
C PHE A 15 -18.84 12.58 -17.65
N THR A 16 -17.98 11.99 -16.82
CA THR A 16 -18.43 11.37 -15.56
C THR A 16 -18.86 12.38 -14.49
N LEU A 17 -18.47 13.66 -14.62
CA LEU A 17 -18.63 14.73 -13.62
C LEU A 17 -17.94 14.46 -12.26
N LEU A 18 -17.24 13.34 -12.09
CA LEU A 18 -16.53 13.00 -10.86
C LEU A 18 -15.20 13.75 -10.69
N THR A 19 -14.61 14.19 -11.79
CA THR A 19 -13.32 14.90 -11.82
C THR A 19 -13.46 16.41 -11.91
N ALA A 20 -14.64 16.90 -12.29
CA ALA A 20 -14.99 18.31 -12.25
C ALA A 20 -15.35 18.68 -10.81
N SER A 21 -15.03 19.90 -10.37
CA SER A 21 -15.43 20.47 -9.07
C SER A 21 -16.95 20.65 -8.90
N SER A 22 -17.75 19.98 -9.73
CA SER A 22 -19.19 19.97 -9.72
C SER A 22 -19.70 19.13 -8.56
N SER A 23 -20.75 19.60 -7.89
CA SER A 23 -21.35 18.86 -6.79
C SER A 23 -21.93 17.53 -7.31
N ILE A 24 -21.64 16.45 -6.59
CA ILE A 24 -22.11 15.08 -6.86
C ILE A 24 -23.62 14.96 -7.10
N THR A 25 -24.36 15.96 -6.61
CA THR A 25 -25.80 16.16 -6.76
C THR A 25 -26.27 16.35 -8.21
N GLU A 26 -25.37 16.63 -9.16
CA GLU A 26 -25.70 16.82 -10.58
C GLU A 26 -25.53 15.56 -11.44
N MET A 27 -25.09 14.43 -10.86
CA MET A 27 -24.90 13.19 -11.60
C MET A 27 -26.25 12.62 -12.10
N LYS A 28 -26.31 12.33 -13.40
CA LYS A 28 -27.45 11.69 -14.08
C LYS A 28 -27.05 10.31 -14.60
N GLN A 29 -28.03 9.51 -15.01
CA GLN A 29 -27.82 8.16 -15.59
C GLN A 29 -26.71 8.11 -16.66
N LYS A 30 -26.67 9.09 -17.56
CA LYS A 30 -25.62 9.20 -18.60
C LYS A 30 -24.20 9.25 -18.04
N ASN A 31 -24.01 9.86 -16.87
CA ASN A 31 -22.72 9.96 -16.19
C ASN A 31 -22.30 8.60 -15.64
N ILE A 32 -23.25 7.83 -15.10
CA ILE A 32 -23.05 6.45 -14.63
C ILE A 32 -22.70 5.53 -15.80
N ASP A 33 -23.40 5.65 -16.93
CA ASP A 33 -23.11 4.86 -18.13
C ASP A 33 -21.74 5.22 -18.73
N THR A 34 -21.33 6.49 -18.61
CA THR A 34 -19.97 6.93 -18.97
C THR A 34 -18.92 6.28 -18.07
N ILE A 35 -19.16 6.19 -16.75
CA ILE A 35 -18.27 5.49 -15.81
C ILE A 35 -18.14 4.01 -16.18
N LYS A 36 -19.26 3.33 -16.43
CA LYS A 36 -19.25 1.91 -16.86
C LYS A 36 -18.48 1.72 -18.16
N THR A 37 -18.65 2.63 -19.11
CA THR A 37 -17.92 2.62 -20.38
C THR A 37 -16.42 2.81 -20.14
N LEU A 38 -16.04 3.76 -19.28
CA LEU A 38 -14.64 4.02 -18.93
C LEU A 38 -13.97 2.80 -18.26
N ILE A 39 -14.68 2.14 -17.34
CA ILE A 39 -14.20 0.89 -16.70
C ILE A 39 -14.10 -0.24 -17.73
N THR A 40 -15.05 -0.33 -18.66
CA THR A 40 -15.01 -1.34 -19.73
C THR A 40 -13.78 -1.14 -20.61
N VAL A 41 -13.49 0.09 -21.04
CA VAL A 41 -12.27 0.44 -21.80
C VAL A 41 -11.00 0.08 -21.01
N ALA A 42 -10.97 0.38 -19.71
CA ALA A 42 -9.84 0.00 -18.86
C ALA A 42 -9.62 -1.51 -18.77
N HIS A 43 -10.71 -2.29 -18.81
CA HIS A 43 -10.67 -3.74 -18.75
C HIS A 43 -10.26 -4.38 -20.08
N THR A 44 -10.76 -3.87 -21.21
CA THR A 44 -10.51 -4.42 -22.56
C THR A 44 -9.17 -3.97 -23.13
N ASP A 45 -8.82 -2.69 -22.96
CA ASP A 45 -7.72 -2.04 -23.67
C ASP A 45 -6.60 -1.59 -22.74
N GLY A 46 -6.53 -2.16 -21.53
CA GLY A 46 -5.59 -1.77 -20.47
C GLY A 46 -4.12 -1.71 -20.89
N ASN A 47 -3.70 -2.57 -21.84
CA ASN A 47 -2.33 -2.58 -22.37
C ASN A 47 -1.98 -1.35 -23.23
N TYR A 48 -2.98 -0.67 -23.76
CA TYR A 48 -2.80 0.43 -24.71
C TYR A 48 -3.08 1.80 -24.11
N LEU A 49 -3.44 1.88 -22.83
CA LEU A 49 -3.84 3.15 -22.19
C LEU A 49 -2.66 4.08 -21.89
N GLY A 50 -1.50 3.56 -21.48
CA GLY A 50 -0.33 4.40 -21.15
C GLY A 50 -0.69 5.55 -20.19
N ASN A 51 -0.51 6.80 -20.62
CA ASN A 51 -0.82 8.00 -19.82
C ASN A 51 -2.31 8.17 -19.50
N SER A 52 -3.21 7.61 -20.33
CA SER A 52 -4.66 7.63 -20.08
C SER A 52 -5.05 6.92 -18.77
N TRP A 53 -4.19 6.04 -18.23
CA TRP A 53 -4.44 5.43 -16.91
C TRP A 53 -4.61 6.47 -15.81
N HIS A 54 -3.97 7.64 -15.91
CA HIS A 54 -4.11 8.69 -14.92
C HIS A 54 -5.56 9.14 -14.74
N GLU A 55 -6.24 9.48 -15.84
CA GLU A 55 -7.62 9.97 -15.83
C GLU A 55 -8.59 8.90 -15.33
N ILE A 56 -8.36 7.64 -15.71
CA ILE A 56 -9.18 6.51 -15.27
C ILE A 56 -9.03 6.27 -13.76
N LEU A 57 -7.80 6.19 -13.26
CA LEU A 57 -7.53 5.95 -11.85
C LEU A 57 -8.00 7.12 -10.98
N ARG A 58 -7.86 8.36 -11.47
CA ARG A 58 -8.42 9.55 -10.83
C ARG A 58 -9.94 9.46 -10.76
N CYS A 59 -10.60 9.07 -11.85
CA CYS A 59 -12.05 8.86 -11.88
C CYS A 59 -12.50 7.79 -10.87
N ILE A 60 -11.79 6.66 -10.79
CA ILE A 60 -12.06 5.59 -9.82
C ILE A 60 -11.86 6.09 -8.38
N SER A 61 -10.81 6.86 -8.11
CA SER A 61 -10.56 7.46 -6.80
C SER A 61 -11.67 8.43 -6.37
N GLN A 62 -12.17 9.25 -7.28
CA GLN A 62 -13.28 10.17 -7.02
C GLN A 62 -14.61 9.44 -6.88
N LEU A 63 -14.81 8.35 -7.62
CA LEU A 63 -15.95 7.47 -7.46
C LEU A 63 -15.98 6.83 -6.06
N GLU A 64 -14.84 6.40 -5.51
CA GLU A 64 -14.79 5.90 -4.14
C GLU A 64 -15.11 6.99 -3.12
N LEU A 65 -14.59 8.21 -3.32
CA LEU A 65 -14.92 9.36 -2.47
C LEU A 65 -16.42 9.63 -2.46
N ALA A 66 -17.03 9.59 -3.65
CA ALA A 66 -18.46 9.78 -3.85
C ALA A 66 -19.29 8.82 -3.00
N GLN A 67 -18.93 7.54 -3.06
CA GLN A 67 -19.61 6.46 -2.33
C GLN A 67 -19.41 6.60 -0.81
N LEU A 68 -18.23 7.00 -0.37
CA LEU A 68 -17.90 7.22 1.04
C LEU A 68 -18.73 8.37 1.65
N ILE A 69 -18.89 9.47 0.90
CA ILE A 69 -19.74 10.60 1.31
C ILE A 69 -21.22 10.20 1.34
N GLY A 70 -21.72 9.52 0.30
CA GLY A 70 -23.15 9.17 0.22
C GLY A 70 -23.59 8.05 1.17
N THR A 71 -22.67 7.24 1.69
CA THR A 71 -22.96 6.23 2.72
C THR A 71 -22.75 6.74 4.15
N GLY A 72 -22.14 7.92 4.32
CA GLY A 72 -21.86 8.50 5.64
C GLY A 72 -20.82 7.73 6.47
N VAL A 73 -20.12 6.77 5.87
CA VAL A 73 -19.14 5.92 6.55
C VAL A 73 -17.78 6.59 6.54
N LYS A 74 -17.25 6.94 7.73
CA LYS A 74 -15.83 7.30 7.86
C LYS A 74 -15.01 6.03 8.00
N THR A 75 -14.14 5.72 7.02
CA THR A 75 -13.14 4.66 7.12
C THR A 75 -12.21 4.95 8.30
N ARG A 76 -12.41 4.26 9.42
CA ARG A 76 -11.52 4.29 10.57
C ARG A 76 -10.59 3.10 10.47
N TYR A 77 -9.31 3.35 10.31
CA TYR A 77 -8.29 2.31 10.21
C TYR A 77 -8.09 1.67 11.57
N ILE A 78 -8.43 0.39 11.70
CA ILE A 78 -8.06 -0.41 12.88
C ILE A 78 -6.63 -0.89 12.63
N SER A 79 -5.65 -0.02 12.87
CA SER A 79 -4.29 -0.50 13.15
C SER A 79 -4.31 -1.09 14.55
N GLY A 80 -3.92 -2.35 14.68
CA GLY A 80 -3.88 -3.11 15.94
C GLY A 80 -2.81 -2.63 16.93
N VAL A 81 -2.60 -1.32 17.06
CA VAL A 81 -1.81 -0.74 18.15
C VAL A 81 -2.76 -0.53 19.32
N VAL A 82 -2.80 -1.54 20.19
CA VAL A 82 -3.41 -1.43 21.52
C VAL A 82 -2.84 -0.19 22.20
N ARG A 83 -3.66 0.86 22.30
CA ARG A 83 -3.44 1.97 23.23
C ARG A 83 -3.86 1.46 24.61
N ASP A 84 -3.01 0.65 25.25
CA ASP A 84 -3.24 0.27 26.64
C ASP A 84 -2.75 1.39 27.55
N LYS A 85 -3.71 2.14 28.08
CA LYS A 85 -3.58 2.71 29.42
C LYS A 85 -3.92 1.58 30.41
N GLU A 86 -2.88 1.09 31.08
CA GLU A 86 -2.89 0.43 32.39
C GLU A 86 -3.98 -0.64 32.65
N ALA A 87 -3.65 -1.93 32.48
CA ALA A 87 -3.99 -3.01 33.43
C ALA A 87 -3.41 -4.39 33.02
N GLY A 88 -2.62 -5.00 33.91
CA GLY A 88 -2.69 -6.44 34.21
C GLY A 88 -2.14 -7.47 33.21
N ILE A 89 -0.99 -8.05 33.58
CA ILE A 89 -0.37 -9.26 32.98
C ILE A 89 -1.37 -10.43 32.87
N LYS A 90 -1.50 -11.04 31.67
CA LYS A 90 -1.59 -12.51 31.43
C LYS A 90 -1.70 -12.88 29.93
N GLY A 91 -0.75 -13.69 29.45
CA GLY A 91 -0.94 -14.79 28.46
C GLY A 91 -1.26 -14.44 27.00
N LEU A 92 -0.25 -14.53 26.12
CA LEU A 92 -0.41 -14.55 24.66
C LEU A 92 -0.78 -15.98 24.19
N PRO A 93 -1.80 -16.21 23.34
CA PRO A 93 -1.88 -17.41 22.52
C PRO A 93 -1.18 -17.20 21.18
N SER A 94 -0.52 -18.27 20.74
CA SER A 94 0.12 -18.45 19.43
C SER A 94 -0.94 -18.79 18.37
N GLY A 95 -0.75 -18.24 17.16
CA GLY A 95 -1.21 -18.83 15.90
C GLY A 95 -2.60 -18.41 15.40
N THR A 96 -2.62 -17.50 14.43
CA THR A 96 -3.23 -17.64 13.09
C THR A 96 -2.99 -16.34 12.30
N GLU A 97 -2.12 -16.38 11.28
CA GLU A 97 -1.97 -15.30 10.31
C GLU A 97 -3.13 -15.34 9.30
N GLU A 98 -4.31 -14.91 9.71
CA GLU A 98 -5.39 -14.58 8.79
C GLU A 98 -5.31 -13.10 8.42
N PHE A 99 -5.27 -12.84 7.12
CA PHE A 99 -5.39 -11.50 6.54
C PHE A 99 -6.76 -10.93 6.95
N MET A 100 -6.79 -10.13 8.02
CA MET A 100 -8.04 -9.62 8.60
C MET A 100 -8.79 -8.74 7.59
N PRO A 101 -10.12 -8.91 7.42
CA PRO A 101 -10.93 -7.97 6.67
C PRO A 101 -11.03 -6.65 7.46
N LEU A 102 -10.81 -5.53 6.77
CA LEU A 102 -10.98 -4.18 7.32
C LEU A 102 -12.44 -3.98 7.80
N GLY A 103 -12.64 -3.94 9.12
CA GLY A 103 -13.96 -3.81 9.74
C GLY A 103 -14.50 -2.37 9.73
N LEU A 104 -15.73 -2.20 9.20
CA LEU A 104 -16.48 -0.94 9.15
C LEU A 104 -17.18 -0.68 10.50
N GLY A 105 -16.72 0.31 11.28
CA GLY A 105 -17.35 0.71 12.54
C GLY A 105 -18.27 1.93 12.37
N ASN A 106 -19.58 1.76 12.58
CA ASN A 106 -20.59 2.83 12.48
C ASN A 106 -20.53 3.83 13.66
N LEU A 107 -20.46 5.13 13.36
CA LEU A 107 -20.96 6.20 14.25
C LEU A 107 -21.67 7.25 13.39
N VAL A 108 -23.00 7.30 13.46
CA VAL A 108 -23.82 8.30 12.76
C VAL A 108 -23.91 9.55 13.64
N GLY A 109 -23.32 10.64 13.17
CA GLY A 109 -23.56 11.99 13.67
C GLY A 109 -24.64 12.68 12.83
N SER A 110 -25.68 13.18 13.48
CA SER A 110 -26.83 13.82 12.86
C SER A 110 -26.52 15.24 12.38
N GLN A 111 -26.52 15.46 11.05
CA GLN A 111 -26.95 16.73 10.46
C GLN A 111 -27.31 16.57 8.95
N ASP A 112 -28.46 17.16 8.57
CA ASP A 112 -29.03 17.37 7.23
C ASP A 112 -29.63 16.21 6.41
N LYS A 113 -30.73 15.65 6.95
CA LYS A 113 -31.59 14.60 6.35
C LYS A 113 -32.14 14.87 4.93
N ARG A 114 -32.28 16.12 4.48
CA ARG A 114 -32.88 16.43 3.15
C ARG A 114 -31.85 16.51 2.02
N GLN A 115 -30.67 17.06 2.30
CA GLN A 115 -29.57 17.09 1.33
C GLN A 115 -28.92 15.70 1.23
N MET A 116 -28.82 14.98 2.35
CA MET A 116 -28.41 13.57 2.37
C MET A 116 -29.32 12.66 1.55
N ALA A 117 -30.64 12.88 1.53
CA ALA A 117 -31.56 12.03 0.76
C ALA A 117 -31.34 12.09 -0.75
N HIS A 118 -31.12 13.29 -1.30
CA HIS A 118 -30.87 13.49 -2.74
C HIS A 118 -29.43 13.08 -3.15
N ILE A 119 -28.47 13.22 -2.22
CA ILE A 119 -27.12 12.66 -2.36
C ILE A 119 -27.20 11.13 -2.34
N GLN A 120 -28.01 10.54 -1.46
CA GLN A 120 -28.11 9.09 -1.32
C GLN A 120 -28.85 8.41 -2.49
N GLU A 121 -29.77 9.10 -3.15
CA GLU A 121 -30.44 8.61 -4.37
C GLU A 121 -29.48 8.59 -5.57
N SER A 122 -28.77 9.70 -5.83
CA SER A 122 -27.78 9.80 -6.92
C SER A 122 -26.49 8.99 -6.67
N VAL A 123 -26.06 8.90 -5.41
CA VAL A 123 -24.93 8.03 -5.01
C VAL A 123 -25.37 6.58 -4.91
N GLY A 124 -26.64 6.27 -4.65
CA GLY A 124 -27.19 4.91 -4.60
C GLY A 124 -27.05 4.15 -5.91
N GLU A 125 -27.23 4.83 -7.04
CA GLU A 125 -27.02 4.22 -8.36
C GLU A 125 -25.54 4.09 -8.72
N THR A 126 -24.69 5.02 -8.27
CA THR A 126 -23.24 4.97 -8.52
C THR A 126 -22.52 4.01 -7.54
N SER A 127 -23.12 3.73 -6.38
CA SER A 127 -22.76 2.68 -5.43
C SER A 127 -23.35 1.31 -5.78
N SER A 128 -24.01 1.19 -6.94
CA SER A 128 -24.48 -0.08 -7.47
C SER A 128 -23.36 -1.12 -7.38
N GLN A 129 -23.68 -2.27 -6.77
CA GLN A 129 -22.76 -3.40 -6.61
C GLN A 129 -22.04 -3.76 -7.92
N SER A 130 -22.70 -3.57 -9.07
CA SER A 130 -22.13 -3.79 -10.39
C SER A 130 -20.92 -2.89 -10.69
N VAL A 131 -20.96 -1.61 -10.31
CA VAL A 131 -19.86 -0.65 -10.52
C VAL A 131 -18.71 -0.96 -9.57
N VAL A 132 -18.99 -1.26 -8.30
CA VAL A 132 -17.98 -1.65 -7.30
C VAL A 132 -17.23 -2.90 -7.76
N VAL A 133 -17.95 -3.93 -8.20
CA VAL A 133 -17.36 -5.16 -8.75
C VAL A 133 -16.54 -4.87 -10.01
N ALA A 134 -17.01 -3.97 -10.88
CA ALA A 134 -16.29 -3.62 -12.10
C ALA A 134 -14.96 -2.89 -11.79
N VAL A 135 -14.94 -2.00 -10.79
CA VAL A 135 -13.71 -1.36 -10.31
C VAL A 135 -12.73 -2.39 -9.74
N ASP A 136 -13.21 -3.31 -8.90
CA ASP A 136 -12.36 -4.35 -8.31
C ASP A 136 -11.72 -5.26 -9.38
N ARG A 137 -12.46 -5.53 -10.46
CA ARG A 137 -11.96 -6.28 -11.64
C ARG A 137 -10.81 -5.58 -12.37
N ILE A 138 -10.66 -4.25 -12.25
CA ILE A 138 -9.52 -3.53 -12.81
C ILE A 138 -8.25 -3.85 -12.00
N PHE A 139 -8.34 -3.75 -10.66
CA PHE A 139 -7.20 -3.97 -9.78
C PHE A 139 -6.77 -5.45 -9.76
N THR A 140 -7.72 -6.38 -9.62
CA THR A 140 -7.44 -7.83 -9.73
C THR A 140 -6.99 -8.22 -11.14
N GLY A 141 -7.50 -7.52 -12.16
CA GLY A 141 -7.11 -7.66 -13.56
C GLY A 141 -5.72 -7.16 -13.91
N SER A 142 -5.05 -6.42 -13.01
CA SER A 142 -3.68 -5.91 -13.21
C SER A 142 -2.68 -7.01 -13.57
N THR A 143 -2.91 -8.25 -13.14
CA THR A 143 -2.10 -9.44 -13.48
C THR A 143 -2.11 -9.79 -14.96
N ARG A 144 -3.13 -9.37 -15.72
CA ARG A 144 -3.26 -9.59 -17.17
C ARG A 144 -2.56 -8.52 -18.00
N LEU A 145 -2.18 -7.40 -17.39
CA LEU A 145 -1.44 -6.34 -18.09
C LEU A 145 -0.06 -6.86 -18.50
N ASP A 146 0.46 -6.40 -19.64
CA ASP A 146 1.83 -6.70 -20.05
C ASP A 146 2.86 -5.95 -19.17
N GLY A 147 4.14 -6.25 -19.38
CA GLY A 147 5.23 -5.73 -18.57
C GLY A 147 5.46 -4.22 -18.66
N ASN A 148 5.00 -3.55 -19.71
CA ASN A 148 5.08 -2.09 -19.85
C ASN A 148 3.82 -1.44 -19.27
N ALA A 149 2.65 -1.96 -19.63
CA ALA A 149 1.37 -1.44 -19.20
C ALA A 149 1.19 -1.47 -17.68
N ILE A 150 1.64 -2.53 -17.01
CA ILE A 150 1.58 -2.61 -15.54
C ILE A 150 2.45 -1.55 -14.85
N VAL A 151 3.58 -1.19 -15.46
CA VAL A 151 4.47 -0.15 -14.90
C VAL A 151 3.82 1.22 -15.03
N ASP A 152 3.18 1.52 -16.15
CA ASP A 152 2.43 2.77 -16.33
C ASP A 152 1.22 2.83 -15.40
N PHE A 153 0.47 1.72 -15.29
CA PHE A 153 -0.64 1.58 -14.36
C PHE A 153 -0.21 1.92 -12.92
N VAL A 154 0.85 1.28 -12.43
CA VAL A 154 1.34 1.46 -11.06
C VAL A 154 1.88 2.88 -10.84
N ARG A 155 2.56 3.46 -11.84
CA ARG A 155 3.05 4.85 -11.78
C ARG A 155 1.91 5.83 -11.56
N TRP A 156 0.83 5.70 -12.34
CA TRP A 156 -0.33 6.57 -12.19
C TRP A 156 -1.13 6.30 -10.92
N LEU A 157 -1.21 5.05 -10.47
CA LEU A 157 -1.84 4.75 -9.19
C LEU A 157 -1.07 5.36 -8.01
N CYS A 158 0.27 5.31 -8.02
CA CYS A 158 1.10 6.00 -7.03
C CYS A 158 0.90 7.51 -7.08
N ALA A 159 0.77 8.11 -8.27
CA ALA A 159 0.49 9.54 -8.40
C ALA A 159 -0.88 9.92 -7.79
N VAL A 160 -1.94 9.17 -8.11
CA VAL A 160 -3.28 9.38 -7.54
C VAL A 160 -3.26 9.18 -6.02
N SER A 161 -2.52 8.18 -5.52
CA SER A 161 -2.32 8.00 -4.07
C SER A 161 -1.64 9.20 -3.41
N MET A 162 -0.66 9.83 -4.06
CA MET A 162 -0.05 11.05 -3.49
C MET A 162 -1.03 12.22 -3.45
N ASP A 163 -1.85 12.39 -4.49
CA ASP A 163 -2.91 13.41 -4.53
C ASP A 163 -3.93 13.20 -3.39
N GLU A 164 -4.33 11.95 -3.13
CA GLU A 164 -5.24 11.59 -2.05
C GLU A 164 -4.68 11.88 -0.65
N LEU A 165 -3.37 11.65 -0.47
CA LEU A 165 -2.68 11.83 0.80
C LEU A 165 -2.26 13.28 1.05
N ALA A 166 -2.24 14.14 0.03
CA ALA A 166 -1.91 15.55 0.16
C ALA A 166 -3.00 16.37 0.88
N SER A 167 -4.19 15.81 1.07
CA SER A 167 -5.29 16.46 1.81
C SER A 167 -4.91 16.68 3.28
N ALA A 168 -4.78 17.94 3.69
CA ALA A 168 -4.35 18.33 5.03
C ALA A 168 -5.36 17.97 6.15
N HIS A 169 -6.64 17.85 5.82
CA HIS A 169 -7.71 17.65 6.81
C HIS A 169 -8.28 16.23 6.81
N GLN A 170 -8.17 15.51 5.69
CA GLN A 170 -8.70 14.16 5.57
C GLN A 170 -7.93 13.39 4.48
N PRO A 171 -6.74 12.86 4.79
CA PRO A 171 -6.00 12.02 3.84
C PRO A 171 -6.80 10.75 3.57
N ARG A 172 -6.95 10.41 2.29
CA ARG A 172 -7.59 9.16 1.88
C ARG A 172 -6.51 8.14 1.51
N MET A 173 -6.68 6.91 1.97
CA MET A 173 -5.71 5.84 1.72
C MET A 173 -6.22 4.81 0.71
N PHE A 174 -7.27 5.12 -0.06
CA PHE A 174 -7.88 4.18 -1.00
C PHE A 174 -6.86 3.68 -2.02
N SER A 175 -6.18 4.58 -2.72
CA SER A 175 -5.18 4.20 -3.73
C SER A 175 -3.95 3.57 -3.07
N LEU A 176 -3.58 3.98 -1.85
CA LEU A 176 -2.49 3.35 -1.10
C LEU A 176 -2.81 1.87 -0.80
N GLN A 177 -4.03 1.55 -0.35
CA GLN A 177 -4.49 0.17 -0.15
C GLN A 177 -4.42 -0.62 -1.46
N LYS A 178 -4.90 -0.04 -2.56
CA LYS A 178 -4.84 -0.70 -3.88
C LYS A 178 -3.41 -0.94 -4.37
N ILE A 179 -2.45 -0.09 -4.02
CA ILE A 179 -1.03 -0.34 -4.30
C ILE A 179 -0.53 -1.58 -3.56
N VAL A 180 -0.95 -1.79 -2.31
CA VAL A 180 -0.59 -2.99 -1.53
C VAL A 180 -1.16 -4.25 -2.19
N GLU A 181 -2.45 -4.25 -2.52
CA GLU A 181 -3.12 -5.38 -3.19
C GLU A 181 -2.43 -5.73 -4.52
N ILE A 182 -2.14 -4.72 -5.35
CA ILE A 182 -1.53 -4.92 -6.66
C ILE A 182 -0.09 -5.40 -6.54
N SER A 183 0.65 -4.91 -5.53
CA SER A 183 1.98 -5.43 -5.20
C SER A 183 1.92 -6.93 -4.93
N TYR A 184 0.93 -7.37 -4.14
CA TYR A 184 0.71 -8.78 -3.85
C TYR A 184 0.33 -9.58 -5.10
N TYR A 185 -0.64 -9.12 -5.90
CA TYR A 185 -1.08 -9.86 -7.10
C TYR A 185 0.03 -10.02 -8.15
N ASN A 186 0.93 -9.04 -8.26
CA ASN A 186 1.93 -8.99 -9.34
C ASN A 186 3.33 -9.46 -8.92
N MET A 187 3.55 -9.85 -7.66
CA MET A 187 4.88 -10.30 -7.18
C MET A 187 5.39 -11.58 -7.84
N ASN A 188 4.50 -12.34 -8.50
CA ASN A 188 4.83 -13.57 -9.21
C ASN A 188 5.24 -13.36 -10.67
N ARG A 189 5.27 -12.11 -11.15
CA ARG A 189 5.71 -11.78 -12.51
C ARG A 189 7.19 -12.10 -12.71
N ILE A 190 7.59 -12.17 -13.99
CA ILE A 190 9.00 -12.30 -14.34
C ILE A 190 9.82 -11.18 -13.71
N ARG A 191 11.03 -11.52 -13.24
CA ARG A 191 11.86 -10.65 -12.39
C ARG A 191 12.13 -9.27 -12.97
N LEU A 192 12.38 -9.18 -14.27
CA LEU A 192 12.64 -7.91 -14.94
C LEU A 192 11.43 -6.97 -14.89
N GLN A 193 10.22 -7.51 -15.08
CA GLN A 193 8.99 -6.72 -14.95
C GLN A 193 8.76 -6.32 -13.50
N TRP A 194 8.91 -7.26 -12.57
CA TRP A 194 8.74 -6.99 -11.15
C TRP A 194 9.71 -5.93 -10.64
N SER A 195 10.98 -5.97 -11.04
CA SER A 195 11.96 -4.97 -10.66
C SER A 195 11.53 -3.56 -11.08
N ARG A 196 11.01 -3.39 -12.30
CA ARG A 196 10.49 -2.10 -12.78
C ARG A 196 9.24 -1.65 -12.02
N ILE A 197 8.33 -2.58 -11.70
CA ILE A 197 7.14 -2.29 -10.87
C ILE A 197 7.59 -1.84 -9.47
N TRP A 198 8.47 -2.60 -8.84
CA TRP A 198 8.94 -2.33 -7.48
C TRP A 198 9.75 -1.05 -7.36
N GLN A 199 10.50 -0.65 -8.40
CA GLN A 199 11.15 0.67 -8.40
C GLN A 199 10.13 1.79 -8.14
N VAL A 200 8.98 1.75 -8.82
CA VAL A 200 7.91 2.75 -8.64
C VAL A 200 7.26 2.62 -7.26
N ILE A 201 6.89 1.41 -6.86
CA ILE A 201 6.18 1.15 -5.61
C ILE A 201 7.08 1.43 -4.39
N GLY A 202 8.33 1.00 -4.43
CA GLY A 202 9.31 1.23 -3.37
C GLY A 202 9.60 2.72 -3.18
N ASP A 203 9.72 3.49 -4.25
CA ASP A 203 9.84 4.96 -4.17
C ASP A 203 8.59 5.61 -3.58
N HIS A 204 7.40 5.06 -3.84
CA HIS A 204 6.16 5.51 -3.21
C HIS A 204 6.15 5.20 -1.71
N PHE A 205 6.48 3.97 -1.30
CA PHE A 205 6.60 3.60 0.12
C PHE A 205 7.63 4.44 0.86
N ASN A 206 8.76 4.81 0.24
CA ASN A 206 9.74 5.73 0.84
C ASN A 206 9.10 7.07 1.21
N LYS A 207 8.26 7.63 0.32
CA LYS A 207 7.58 8.91 0.56
C LYS A 207 6.49 8.78 1.61
N VAL A 208 5.63 7.77 1.47
CA VAL A 208 4.46 7.57 2.34
C VAL A 208 4.85 7.12 3.74
N GLY A 209 5.89 6.29 3.89
CA GLY A 209 6.43 5.91 5.19
C GLY A 209 7.10 7.06 5.95
N CYS A 210 7.40 8.17 5.27
CA CYS A 210 7.88 9.41 5.87
C CYS A 210 6.80 10.52 5.88
N ASN A 211 5.52 10.16 5.70
CA ASN A 211 4.44 11.14 5.72
C ASN A 211 4.33 11.82 7.10
N PRO A 212 4.05 13.13 7.17
CA PRO A 212 3.81 13.83 8.45
C PRO A 212 2.63 13.27 9.25
N ASN A 213 1.64 12.68 8.58
CA ASN A 213 0.55 11.98 9.24
C ASN A 213 1.02 10.57 9.65
N GLU A 214 1.11 10.35 10.96
CA GLU A 214 1.57 9.07 11.52
C GLU A 214 0.68 7.90 11.13
N ASP A 215 -0.64 8.06 11.03
CA ASP A 215 -1.55 6.95 10.64
C ASP A 215 -1.23 6.45 9.23
N VAL A 216 -0.91 7.37 8.32
CA VAL A 216 -0.49 7.04 6.94
C VAL A 216 0.85 6.32 6.93
N ALA A 217 1.81 6.80 7.71
CA ALA A 217 3.13 6.18 7.83
C ALA A 217 3.06 4.79 8.47
N ILE A 218 2.25 4.63 9.53
CA ILE A 218 1.98 3.35 10.20
C ILE A 218 1.41 2.36 9.19
N PHE A 219 0.36 2.73 8.46
CA PHE A 219 -0.23 1.87 7.44
C PHE A 219 0.79 1.43 6.38
N ALA A 220 1.61 2.37 5.90
CA ALA A 220 2.63 2.08 4.90
C ALA A 220 3.73 1.13 5.41
N VAL A 221 4.22 1.34 6.63
CA VAL A 221 5.25 0.48 7.25
C VAL A 221 4.70 -0.93 7.50
N ASP A 222 3.48 -1.06 8.01
CA ASP A 222 2.87 -2.39 8.22
C ASP A 222 2.62 -3.10 6.89
N SER A 223 2.10 -2.40 5.89
CA SER A 223 1.88 -2.96 4.56
C SER A 223 3.19 -3.44 3.93
N LEU A 224 4.27 -2.68 4.08
CA LEU A 224 5.59 -3.06 3.62
C LEU A 224 6.09 -4.33 4.34
N ARG A 225 5.85 -4.45 5.65
CA ARG A 225 6.16 -5.67 6.42
C ARG A 225 5.40 -6.87 5.89
N GLN A 226 4.09 -6.75 5.70
CA GLN A 226 3.26 -7.86 5.20
C GLN A 226 3.72 -8.34 3.81
N LEU A 227 3.98 -7.40 2.89
CA LEU A 227 4.52 -7.72 1.57
C LEU A 227 5.91 -8.36 1.66
N SER A 228 6.77 -7.89 2.57
CA SER A 228 8.11 -8.42 2.77
C SER A 228 8.11 -9.85 3.29
N MET A 229 7.25 -10.17 4.26
CA MET A 229 7.07 -11.53 4.76
C MET A 229 6.73 -12.49 3.61
N LYS A 230 5.72 -12.13 2.79
CA LYS A 230 5.33 -12.93 1.62
C LYS A 230 6.38 -12.98 0.52
N PHE A 231 7.15 -11.91 0.33
CA PHE A 231 8.23 -11.89 -0.65
C PHE A 231 9.41 -12.78 -0.24
N LEU A 232 9.75 -12.79 1.05
CA LEU A 232 10.84 -13.61 1.60
C LEU A 232 10.52 -15.11 1.53
N GLU A 233 9.27 -15.52 1.76
CA GLU A 233 8.81 -16.92 1.62
C GLU A 233 9.13 -17.53 0.23
N LYS A 234 9.23 -16.70 -0.82
CA LYS A 234 9.52 -17.16 -2.19
C LYS A 234 10.99 -17.58 -2.38
N GLY A 235 11.87 -17.19 -1.47
CA GLY A 235 13.31 -17.38 -1.58
C GLY A 235 13.95 -16.53 -2.68
N GLU A 236 15.27 -16.38 -2.61
CA GLU A 236 16.06 -15.63 -3.58
C GLU A 236 17.06 -16.54 -4.31
N LEU A 237 17.13 -16.45 -5.63
CA LEU A 237 18.13 -17.20 -6.41
C LEU A 237 19.54 -16.68 -6.15
N ALA A 238 20.53 -17.58 -6.24
CA ALA A 238 21.94 -17.21 -6.16
C ALA A 238 22.30 -16.13 -7.21
N ASN A 239 23.19 -15.21 -6.84
CA ASN A 239 23.68 -14.08 -7.66
C ASN A 239 22.68 -12.95 -7.96
N PHE A 240 21.45 -13.04 -7.45
CA PHE A 240 20.49 -11.94 -7.50
C PHE A 240 20.36 -11.25 -6.14
N ARG A 241 19.97 -9.97 -6.14
CA ARG A 241 19.89 -9.12 -4.94
C ARG A 241 18.52 -8.44 -4.79
N PHE A 242 17.45 -9.17 -5.09
CA PHE A 242 16.09 -8.65 -5.05
C PHE A 242 15.62 -8.33 -3.63
N GLN A 243 15.98 -9.16 -2.65
CA GLN A 243 15.60 -8.90 -1.26
C GLN A 243 16.23 -7.59 -0.76
N LYS A 244 17.47 -7.31 -1.17
CA LYS A 244 18.13 -6.05 -0.86
C LYS A 244 17.33 -4.84 -1.37
N ASP A 245 16.90 -4.85 -2.62
CA ASP A 245 16.12 -3.76 -3.20
C ASP A 245 14.70 -3.69 -2.60
N PHE A 246 14.13 -4.85 -2.25
CA PHE A 246 12.81 -4.96 -1.63
C PHE A 246 12.78 -4.38 -0.22
N LEU A 247 13.79 -4.67 0.61
CA LEU A 247 13.84 -4.24 2.01
C LEU A 247 14.44 -2.84 2.19
N ARG A 248 15.01 -2.24 1.14
CA ARG A 248 15.58 -0.89 1.16
C ARG A 248 14.65 0.19 1.75
N PRO A 249 13.32 0.16 1.56
CA PRO A 249 12.47 1.18 2.14
C PRO A 249 12.46 1.19 3.68
N PHE A 250 12.65 0.06 4.38
CA PHE A 250 12.80 0.08 5.84
C PHE A 250 14.01 0.89 6.29
N GLU A 251 15.15 0.71 5.61
CA GLU A 251 16.37 1.47 5.86
C GLU A 251 16.15 2.96 5.59
N HIS A 252 15.43 3.30 4.52
CA HIS A 252 15.11 4.69 4.18
C HIS A 252 14.24 5.35 5.26
N ILE A 253 13.16 4.68 5.67
CA ILE A 253 12.19 5.22 6.63
C ILE A 253 12.84 5.36 8.01
N MET A 254 13.60 4.36 8.47
CA MET A 254 14.34 4.43 9.74
C MET A 254 15.26 5.65 9.79
N LYS A 255 15.95 5.94 8.68
CA LYS A 255 16.89 7.06 8.58
C LYS A 255 16.22 8.43 8.52
N LYS A 256 15.06 8.51 7.86
CA LYS A 256 14.44 9.79 7.46
C LYS A 256 13.28 10.21 8.36
N ASN A 257 12.57 9.26 8.98
CA ASN A 257 11.43 9.57 9.81
C ASN A 257 11.85 9.97 11.24
N ARG A 258 11.38 11.12 11.70
CA ARG A 258 11.72 11.67 13.03
C ARG A 258 10.75 11.24 14.14
N SER A 259 9.61 10.63 13.80
CA SER A 259 8.68 10.10 14.81
C SER A 259 9.27 8.85 15.47
N PRO A 260 9.47 8.85 16.81
CA PRO A 260 9.91 7.66 17.54
C PRO A 260 8.96 6.48 17.33
N THR A 261 7.65 6.73 17.29
CA THR A 261 6.61 5.72 17.04
C THR A 261 6.85 4.96 15.74
N ILE A 262 7.15 5.68 14.64
CA ILE A 262 7.38 5.05 13.34
C ILE A 262 8.71 4.28 13.32
N ARG A 263 9.76 4.81 13.97
CA ARG A 263 11.06 4.13 14.05
C ARG A 263 10.99 2.85 14.88
N ASP A 264 10.30 2.88 16.02
CA ASP A 264 10.00 1.69 16.83
C ASP A 264 9.23 0.65 16.01
N MET A 265 8.20 1.08 15.28
CA MET A 265 7.44 0.21 14.39
C MET A 265 8.31 -0.44 13.31
N VAL A 266 9.21 0.31 12.66
CA VAL A 266 10.15 -0.24 11.67
C VAL A 266 11.03 -1.32 12.30
N ILE A 267 11.56 -1.11 13.50
CA ILE A 267 12.41 -2.09 14.18
C ILE A 267 11.63 -3.33 14.58
N ARG A 268 10.39 -3.18 15.09
CA ARG A 268 9.51 -4.33 15.36
C ARG A 268 9.20 -5.13 14.10
N CYS A 269 8.94 -4.46 12.97
CA CYS A 269 8.71 -5.12 11.69
C CYS A 269 9.92 -5.94 11.25
N VAL A 270 11.13 -5.37 11.36
CA VAL A 270 12.37 -6.03 10.97
C VAL A 270 12.71 -7.19 11.92
N ALA A 271 12.53 -7.01 13.23
CA ALA A 271 12.74 -8.09 14.20
C ALA A 271 11.78 -9.26 13.95
N GLN A 272 10.50 -8.98 13.67
CA GLN A 272 9.53 -10.00 13.29
C GLN A 272 9.95 -10.74 12.02
N MET A 273 10.38 -10.03 10.97
CA MET A 273 10.85 -10.65 9.73
C MET A 273 12.04 -11.58 9.97
N VAL A 274 12.99 -11.18 10.81
CA VAL A 274 14.12 -12.03 11.21
C VAL A 274 13.61 -13.29 11.89
N ASN A 275 12.77 -13.14 12.92
CA ASN A 275 12.29 -14.29 13.71
C ASN A 275 11.48 -15.29 12.89
N SER A 276 10.72 -14.82 11.89
CA SER A 276 9.88 -15.69 11.07
C SER A 276 10.55 -16.21 9.80
N GLN A 277 11.49 -15.46 9.22
CA GLN A 277 12.02 -15.71 7.87
C GLN A 277 13.55 -15.75 7.80
N ALA A 278 14.28 -15.85 8.93
CA ALA A 278 15.76 -15.89 8.96
C ALA A 278 16.39 -16.84 7.94
N ALA A 279 15.86 -18.06 7.81
CA ALA A 279 16.37 -19.07 6.87
C ALA A 279 16.20 -18.68 5.39
N ASN A 280 15.23 -17.82 5.07
CA ASN A 280 14.92 -17.37 3.71
C ASN A 280 15.63 -16.07 3.35
N ILE A 281 16.18 -15.34 4.32
CA ILE A 281 16.89 -14.08 4.10
C ILE A 281 18.30 -14.38 3.55
N ARG A 282 18.64 -13.73 2.43
CA ARG A 282 19.90 -13.82 1.71
C ARG A 282 20.49 -12.42 1.51
N SER A 283 20.28 -11.78 0.36
CA SER A 283 20.78 -10.40 0.13
C SER A 283 20.13 -9.35 1.03
N GLY A 284 18.96 -9.68 1.61
CA GLY A 284 18.23 -8.81 2.52
C GLY A 284 18.94 -8.54 3.85
N TRP A 285 19.87 -9.40 4.29
CA TRP A 285 20.61 -9.22 5.54
C TRP A 285 21.34 -7.86 5.60
N LYS A 286 21.83 -7.37 4.45
CA LYS A 286 22.51 -6.07 4.38
C LYS A 286 21.62 -4.92 4.86
N ASN A 287 20.35 -4.90 4.46
CA ASN A 287 19.42 -3.85 4.88
C ASN A 287 18.97 -4.03 6.32
N ILE A 288 18.77 -5.27 6.76
CA ILE A 288 18.40 -5.60 8.15
C ILE A 288 19.47 -5.09 9.13
N PHE A 289 20.74 -5.45 8.90
CA PHE A 289 21.83 -4.95 9.73
C PHE A 289 22.01 -3.43 9.61
N SER A 290 21.78 -2.85 8.43
CA SER A 290 21.80 -1.39 8.28
C SER A 290 20.71 -0.70 9.10
N VAL A 291 19.53 -1.31 9.23
CA VAL A 291 18.43 -0.80 10.06
C VAL A 291 18.79 -0.90 11.54
N PHE A 292 19.30 -2.06 12.00
CA PHE A 292 19.74 -2.22 13.39
C PHE A 292 20.91 -1.29 13.75
N HIS A 293 21.85 -1.07 12.83
CA HIS A 293 22.94 -0.12 13.05
C HIS A 293 22.41 1.32 13.27
N GLN A 294 21.40 1.73 12.51
CA GLN A 294 20.77 3.04 12.70
C GLN A 294 20.01 3.10 14.04
N ALA A 295 19.27 2.04 14.39
CA ALA A 295 18.56 1.94 15.66
C ALA A 295 19.47 1.94 16.88
N ALA A 296 20.66 1.34 16.78
CA ALA A 296 21.64 1.34 17.86
C ALA A 296 22.17 2.74 18.19
N SER A 297 21.98 3.72 17.30
CA SER A 297 22.33 5.13 17.52
C SER A 297 21.10 5.99 17.85
N ASP A 298 19.93 5.40 18.08
CA ASP A 298 18.70 6.12 18.42
C ASP A 298 18.75 6.65 19.86
N HIS A 299 17.92 7.66 20.15
CA HIS A 299 17.79 8.23 21.49
C HIS A 299 16.79 7.47 22.34
N ASP A 300 15.89 6.70 21.71
CA ASP A 300 14.90 5.88 22.39
C ASP A 300 15.52 4.55 22.84
N GLU A 301 15.58 4.34 24.16
CA GLU A 301 16.16 3.14 24.77
C GLU A 301 15.45 1.87 24.31
N THR A 302 14.13 1.91 24.07
CA THR A 302 13.37 0.72 23.64
C THR A 302 13.76 0.27 22.24
N ILE A 303 14.01 1.22 21.34
CA ILE A 303 14.47 0.98 19.98
C ILE A 303 15.88 0.38 19.98
N VAL A 304 16.77 0.98 20.78
CA VAL A 304 18.15 0.53 20.95
C VAL A 304 18.17 -0.89 21.51
N GLU A 305 17.45 -1.13 22.60
CA GLU A 305 17.40 -2.43 23.27
C GLU A 305 16.87 -3.52 22.33
N LEU A 306 15.76 -3.29 21.63
CA LEU A 306 15.19 -4.27 20.70
C LEU A 306 16.16 -4.60 19.56
N ALA A 307 16.89 -3.60 19.04
CA ALA A 307 17.90 -3.82 18.01
C ALA A 307 19.07 -4.68 18.53
N PHE A 308 19.56 -4.42 19.75
CA PHE A 308 20.63 -5.21 20.37
C PHE A 308 20.18 -6.63 20.71
N GLN A 309 18.99 -6.81 21.29
CA GLN A 309 18.42 -8.12 21.62
C GLN A 309 18.26 -8.97 20.35
N THR A 310 17.67 -8.40 19.29
CA THR A 310 17.47 -9.11 18.02
C THR A 310 18.81 -9.44 17.34
N THR A 311 19.78 -8.52 17.36
CA THR A 311 21.12 -8.78 16.83
C THR A 311 21.83 -9.89 17.61
N GLY A 312 21.72 -9.88 18.95
CA GLY A 312 22.25 -10.93 19.81
C GLY A 312 21.65 -12.30 19.49
N HIS A 313 20.32 -12.36 19.31
CA HIS A 313 19.61 -13.56 18.88
C HIS A 313 20.10 -14.09 17.52
N ILE A 314 20.28 -13.19 16.54
CA ILE A 314 20.82 -13.56 15.22
C ILE A 314 22.20 -14.18 15.36
N VAL A 315 23.07 -13.58 16.17
CA VAL A 315 24.42 -14.09 16.40
C VAL A 315 24.36 -15.45 17.10
N SER A 316 23.62 -15.58 18.21
CA SER A 316 23.59 -16.84 18.97
C SER A 316 23.04 -18.02 18.17
N GLU A 317 21.95 -17.82 17.41
CA GLU A 317 21.30 -18.91 16.68
C GLU A 317 21.91 -19.16 15.30
N TYR A 318 22.25 -18.10 14.55
CA TYR A 318 22.55 -18.22 13.12
C TYR A 318 24.03 -18.07 12.77
N THR A 319 24.89 -17.47 13.62
CA THR A 319 26.34 -17.46 13.36
C THR A 319 27.05 -18.74 13.79
N CYS A 320 26.51 -19.47 14.76
CA CYS A 320 27.04 -20.76 15.20
C CYS A 320 26.66 -21.90 14.22
N SER A 321 25.53 -21.75 13.52
CA SER A 321 25.20 -22.57 12.35
C SER A 321 25.90 -22.01 11.11
N SER A 322 26.47 -22.89 10.29
CA SER A 322 27.30 -22.62 9.11
C SER A 322 26.71 -21.68 8.03
N LEU A 323 25.46 -21.26 8.17
CA LEU A 323 24.69 -20.48 7.20
C LEU A 323 25.04 -18.98 7.18
N LEU A 324 25.20 -18.31 8.33
CA LEU A 324 25.52 -16.87 8.32
C LEU A 324 26.99 -16.62 7.93
N ARG A 325 27.90 -17.54 8.27
CA ARG A 325 29.30 -17.49 7.77
C ARG A 325 29.36 -17.53 6.25
N ALA A 326 28.58 -18.40 5.61
CA ALA A 326 28.52 -18.47 4.15
C ALA A 326 27.88 -17.19 3.54
N ALA A 327 26.85 -16.63 4.18
CA ALA A 327 26.19 -15.40 3.71
C ALA A 327 27.07 -14.14 3.88
N ILE A 328 27.83 -14.04 4.97
CA ILE A 328 28.76 -12.94 5.25
C ILE A 328 30.01 -13.06 4.34
N LEU A 329 30.61 -14.24 4.24
CA LEU A 329 31.78 -14.48 3.37
C LEU A 329 31.45 -14.31 1.88
N ALA A 330 30.25 -14.65 1.44
CA ALA A 330 29.82 -14.44 0.05
C ALA A 330 29.54 -12.97 -0.29
N GLN A 331 29.43 -12.08 0.70
CA GLN A 331 29.13 -10.66 0.50
C GLN A 331 30.30 -9.70 0.77
N GLY A 332 31.48 -10.22 1.13
CA GLY A 332 32.71 -9.42 1.25
C GLY A 332 32.61 -8.33 2.32
N ILE A 333 32.06 -8.69 3.49
CA ILE A 333 32.23 -7.91 4.72
C ILE A 333 33.34 -8.57 5.55
#